data_AF-A0A951SH99-F1
#
_entry.id   AF-A0A951SH99-F1
#
_cell.length_a   1.000
_cell.length_b   1.000
_cell.length_c   1.000
_cell.angle_alpha   90.00
_cell.angle_beta   90.00
_cell.angle_gamma   90.00
#
_symmetry.space_group_name_H-M   'P 1'
#
loop_
_entity.id
_entity.type
_entity.pdbx_description
1 polymer ?
#
loop_
_entity_poly.entity_id
_entity_poly.type
_entity_poly.pdbx_seq_one_letter_code
_entity_poly.pdbx_strand_id
1 'polypeptide(L)'
;MTDEDHTPPPLPRSDAMTAALHWGLVAVVLVSLGSGLRIAADAPDAALPQALSGVLPQGEVVVWHLWSSVAVTFIAVAYVAYVVHAGLGGRLALDAARLRAIAGGDRTGRWQAIGVMGHWFAFALVAGMAATGGLLYVEVAALPHEALAGLHRMLAWGFVAHAVIHVAIQAVLGPRQLAKMFAPRLAYGSAAGVALLTSGGAIAMVFVLDEAAMTTLPVTRVEAGLAPVIDGYFDDAAWTGAEAVTLRTVRGRNLPGGEVPVTVRAVHDGQTAYFSFEWPDPTRSQKHLPLIKGEMGWFLAGSDDHERRDENDFHEDMLAVMLARSPRPGGGAAHLGPTPAGAPGSPNQRGLHFTTDGSVVDVWQWRSVRTNPMGRMDDTYFGPPADPAGTKGAEAAYVTGHGTDPEAGGGYEDNHIALGDGRVRPLYLPRTPFLLARLGRFDLDPGASDAGEWWLAKADTVPYGEPLDARYPIGTVLPSVVVEGPFQGDRGDVRALGRWHDGRWRLEASRRLKTGSEFDLPIATGIHLWVAAFDHSQTRHSQHLHPLRLAVEE
;
A
#
# COMPACT_ATOMS: atom_id res chain seq x y z
N MET A 1 50.13 -16.73 -56.45
CA MET A 1 49.16 -15.61 -56.37
C MET A 1 48.27 -15.96 -55.20
N THR A 2 48.50 -15.26 -54.11
CA THR A 2 48.12 -15.61 -52.74
C THR A 2 46.61 -15.59 -52.54
N ASP A 3 46.08 -16.64 -51.91
CA ASP A 3 44.80 -16.62 -51.18
C ASP A 3 44.80 -15.39 -50.27
N GLU A 4 43.96 -14.40 -50.58
CA GLU A 4 43.64 -13.35 -49.62
C GLU A 4 42.83 -14.00 -48.51
N ASP A 5 43.49 -14.12 -47.35
CA ASP A 5 42.93 -14.48 -46.07
C ASP A 5 41.75 -13.55 -45.75
N HIS A 6 40.54 -13.95 -46.14
CA HIS A 6 39.28 -13.28 -45.80
C HIS A 6 38.94 -13.53 -44.32
N THR A 7 39.78 -13.03 -43.43
CA THR A 7 39.42 -12.90 -42.03
C THR A 7 38.30 -11.87 -41.93
N PRO A 8 37.12 -12.23 -41.38
CA PRO A 8 36.05 -11.27 -41.19
C PRO A 8 36.56 -10.12 -40.30
N PRO A 9 36.21 -8.86 -40.61
CA PRO A 9 36.68 -7.72 -39.82
C PRO A 9 36.28 -7.89 -38.35
N PRO A 10 37.15 -7.48 -37.40
CA PRO A 10 36.92 -7.66 -35.97
C PRO A 10 35.59 -7.02 -35.55
N LEU A 11 34.90 -7.65 -34.60
CA LEU A 11 33.63 -7.15 -34.09
C LEU A 11 33.78 -5.70 -33.60
N PRO A 12 32.81 -4.81 -33.89
CA PRO A 12 32.77 -3.49 -33.29
C PRO A 12 32.80 -3.61 -31.75
N ARG A 13 33.61 -2.79 -31.08
CA ARG A 13 33.75 -2.83 -29.62
C ARG A 13 33.17 -1.57 -28.97
N SER A 14 32.43 -1.73 -27.88
CA SER A 14 32.06 -0.63 -26.99
C SER A 14 33.14 -0.42 -25.92
N ASP A 15 33.31 0.81 -25.44
CA ASP A 15 34.08 1.03 -24.22
C ASP A 15 33.38 0.32 -23.04
N ALA A 16 34.19 -0.23 -22.13
CA ALA A 16 33.71 -1.08 -21.05
C ALA A 16 32.71 -0.36 -20.14
N MET A 17 32.90 0.94 -19.89
CA MET A 17 31.99 1.71 -19.05
C MET A 17 30.62 1.90 -19.69
N THR A 18 30.55 2.23 -20.98
CA THR A 18 29.26 2.31 -21.70
C THR A 18 28.54 0.96 -21.70
N ALA A 19 29.27 -0.14 -21.94
CA ALA A 19 28.67 -1.48 -21.90
C ALA A 19 28.15 -1.82 -20.48
N ALA A 20 28.92 -1.51 -19.44
CA ALA A 20 28.52 -1.73 -18.05
C ALA A 20 27.29 -0.90 -17.65
N LEU A 21 27.29 0.40 -17.94
CA LEU A 21 26.15 1.29 -17.65
C LEU A 21 24.91 0.88 -18.45
N HIS A 22 25.06 0.45 -19.71
CA HIS A 22 23.94 -0.01 -20.53
C HIS A 22 23.31 -1.29 -19.96
N TRP A 23 24.10 -2.33 -19.69
CA TRP A 23 23.55 -3.57 -19.15
C TRP A 23 23.05 -3.42 -17.71
N GLY A 24 23.70 -2.56 -16.91
CA GLY A 24 23.20 -2.13 -15.61
C GLY A 24 21.83 -1.45 -15.73
N LEU A 25 21.68 -0.50 -16.67
CA LEU A 25 20.39 0.16 -16.94
C LEU A 25 19.32 -0.85 -17.32
N VAL A 26 19.63 -1.78 -18.24
CA VAL A 26 18.68 -2.83 -18.66
C VAL A 26 18.22 -3.66 -17.46
N ALA A 27 19.16 -4.14 -16.64
CA ALA A 27 18.82 -4.95 -15.47
C ALA A 27 17.93 -4.19 -14.47
N VAL A 28 18.29 -2.96 -14.14
CA VAL A 28 17.55 -2.14 -13.18
C VAL A 28 16.18 -1.72 -13.72
N VAL A 29 16.05 -1.41 -15.02
CA VAL A 29 14.76 -1.14 -15.66
C VAL A 29 13.84 -2.34 -15.59
N LEU A 30 14.34 -3.57 -15.78
CA LEU A 30 13.52 -4.77 -15.65
C LEU A 30 12.97 -4.94 -14.22
N VAL A 31 13.79 -4.68 -13.21
CA VAL A 31 13.36 -4.67 -11.80
C VAL A 31 12.32 -3.58 -11.56
N SER A 32 12.56 -2.36 -12.02
CA SER A 32 11.66 -1.22 -11.83
C SER A 32 10.32 -1.42 -12.54
N LEU A 33 10.33 -1.90 -13.79
CA LEU A 33 9.10 -2.21 -14.54
C LEU A 33 8.33 -3.36 -13.88
N GLY A 34 8.99 -4.47 -13.52
CA GLY A 34 8.33 -5.61 -12.89
C GLY A 34 7.70 -5.25 -11.55
N SER A 35 8.44 -4.54 -10.69
CA SER A 35 7.92 -4.06 -9.40
C SER A 35 6.80 -3.02 -9.56
N GLY A 36 6.93 -2.09 -10.50
CA GLY A 36 5.89 -1.09 -10.80
C GLY A 36 4.60 -1.71 -11.33
N LEU A 37 4.71 -2.71 -12.20
CA LEU A 37 3.55 -3.48 -12.66
C LEU A 37 2.89 -4.27 -11.52
N ARG A 38 3.66 -4.85 -10.59
CA ARG A 38 3.09 -5.49 -9.39
C ARG A 38 2.29 -4.49 -8.55
N ILE A 39 2.85 -3.30 -8.31
CA ILE A 39 2.18 -2.23 -7.55
C ILE A 39 0.90 -1.77 -8.26
N ALA A 40 0.92 -1.72 -9.60
CA ALA A 40 -0.25 -1.36 -10.39
C ALA A 40 -1.33 -2.45 -10.40
N ALA A 41 -0.96 -3.73 -10.24
CA ALA A 41 -1.90 -4.85 -10.24
C ALA A 41 -2.87 -4.85 -9.04
N ASP A 42 -2.57 -4.08 -7.98
CA ASP A 42 -3.48 -3.91 -6.85
C ASP A 42 -4.73 -3.08 -7.22
N ALA A 43 -4.63 -2.21 -8.24
CA ALA A 43 -5.77 -1.41 -8.69
C ALA A 43 -6.84 -2.31 -9.35
N PRO A 44 -8.14 -2.14 -9.04
CA PRO A 44 -9.20 -3.01 -9.53
C PRO A 44 -9.33 -3.05 -11.06
N ASP A 45 -9.03 -1.94 -11.73
CA ASP A 45 -9.18 -1.72 -13.17
C ASP A 45 -7.90 -2.05 -13.97
N ALA A 46 -6.83 -2.49 -13.31
CA ALA A 46 -5.54 -2.79 -13.95
C ALA A 46 -5.49 -4.19 -14.60
N ALA A 47 -6.34 -4.42 -15.61
CA ALA A 47 -6.51 -5.72 -16.25
C ALA A 47 -5.20 -6.36 -16.76
N LEU A 48 -4.31 -5.59 -17.40
CA LEU A 48 -3.05 -6.12 -17.94
C LEU A 48 -2.06 -6.51 -16.82
N PRO A 49 -1.73 -5.64 -15.85
CA PRO A 49 -0.94 -6.05 -14.68
C PRO A 49 -1.51 -7.25 -13.93
N GLN A 50 -2.84 -7.32 -13.73
CA GLN A 50 -3.49 -8.47 -13.09
C GLN A 50 -3.32 -9.75 -13.89
N ALA A 51 -3.46 -9.71 -15.23
CA ALA A 51 -3.23 -10.87 -16.10
C ALA A 51 -1.78 -11.37 -16.06
N LEU A 52 -0.82 -10.46 -15.78
CA LEU A 52 0.60 -10.79 -15.62
C LEU A 52 0.97 -11.16 -14.18
N SER A 53 0.02 -11.15 -13.23
CA SER A 53 0.28 -11.36 -11.80
C SER A 53 1.04 -12.66 -11.50
N GLY A 54 0.89 -13.71 -12.32
CA GLY A 54 1.62 -14.97 -12.13
C GLY A 54 3.15 -14.89 -12.36
N VAL A 55 3.64 -13.89 -13.10
CA VAL A 55 5.08 -13.76 -13.46
C VAL A 55 5.75 -12.50 -12.90
N LEU A 56 4.97 -11.56 -12.35
CA LEU A 56 5.51 -10.35 -11.75
C LEU A 56 6.20 -10.65 -10.41
N PRO A 57 7.25 -9.89 -10.03
CA PRO A 57 7.89 -10.01 -8.72
C PRO A 57 6.88 -9.85 -7.58
N GLN A 58 7.16 -10.45 -6.42
CA GLN A 58 6.31 -10.46 -5.22
C GLN A 58 7.16 -10.17 -3.98
N GLY A 59 6.55 -9.79 -2.86
CA GLY A 59 7.26 -9.42 -1.63
C GLY A 59 7.27 -7.89 -1.41
N GLU A 60 8.38 -7.36 -0.87
CA GLU A 60 8.63 -5.93 -0.63
C GLU A 60 8.85 -5.11 -1.93
N VAL A 61 7.99 -5.29 -2.93
CA VAL A 61 8.18 -4.70 -4.26
C VAL A 61 8.17 -3.17 -4.27
N VAL A 62 7.53 -2.52 -3.29
CA VAL A 62 7.57 -1.05 -3.13
C VAL A 62 9.00 -0.59 -2.87
N VAL A 63 9.72 -1.29 -1.98
CA VAL A 63 11.13 -1.02 -1.69
C VAL A 63 11.98 -1.26 -2.93
N TRP A 64 11.76 -2.36 -3.65
CA TRP A 64 12.52 -2.66 -4.87
C TRP A 64 12.26 -1.63 -5.96
N HIS A 65 11.03 -1.14 -6.10
CA HIS A 65 10.67 -0.11 -7.06
C HIS A 65 11.38 1.21 -6.75
N LEU A 66 11.39 1.62 -5.49
CA LEU A 66 12.12 2.82 -5.04
C LEU A 66 13.61 2.73 -5.39
N TRP A 67 14.30 1.69 -4.91
CA TRP A 67 15.75 1.54 -5.13
C TRP A 67 16.12 1.43 -6.61
N SER A 68 15.34 0.66 -7.38
CA SER A 68 15.58 0.53 -8.81
C SER A 68 15.30 1.83 -9.56
N SER A 69 14.28 2.60 -9.20
CA SER A 69 13.97 3.89 -9.85
C SER A 69 15.08 4.93 -9.64
N VAL A 70 15.65 5.00 -8.43
CA VAL A 70 16.80 5.88 -8.15
C VAL A 70 18.02 5.41 -8.91
N ALA A 71 18.28 4.10 -8.95
CA ALA A 71 19.38 3.54 -9.73
C ALA A 71 19.25 3.81 -11.24
N VAL A 72 18.05 3.72 -11.84
CA VAL A 72 17.81 4.13 -13.25
C VAL A 72 18.23 5.58 -13.46
N THR A 73 17.80 6.46 -12.57
CA THR A 73 18.08 7.91 -12.65
C THR A 73 19.59 8.16 -12.57
N PHE A 74 20.27 7.57 -11.59
CA PHE A 74 21.70 7.79 -11.40
C PHE A 74 22.57 7.11 -12.47
N ILE A 75 22.16 5.98 -13.03
CA ILE A 75 22.85 5.37 -14.18
C ILE A 75 22.75 6.29 -15.41
N ALA A 76 21.59 6.93 -15.64
CA ALA A 76 21.44 7.90 -16.71
C ALA A 76 22.34 9.13 -16.50
N VAL A 77 22.39 9.69 -15.28
CA VAL A 77 23.29 10.80 -14.94
C VAL A 77 24.76 10.39 -15.05
N ALA A 78 25.13 9.19 -14.58
CA ALA A 78 26.47 8.64 -14.69
C ALA A 78 26.91 8.46 -16.15
N TYR A 79 26.01 8.06 -17.03
CA TYR A 79 26.29 7.98 -18.46
C TYR A 79 26.56 9.36 -19.07
N VAL A 80 25.76 10.38 -18.74
CA VAL A 80 26.00 11.75 -19.20
C VAL A 80 27.35 12.26 -18.68
N ALA A 81 27.62 12.08 -17.38
CA ALA A 81 28.90 12.45 -16.78
C ALA A 81 30.09 11.75 -17.46
N TYR A 82 29.96 10.44 -17.72
CA TYR A 82 30.97 9.67 -18.45
C TYR A 82 31.25 10.25 -19.84
N VAL A 83 30.20 10.50 -20.63
CA VAL A 83 30.31 11.02 -21.99
C VAL A 83 30.99 12.39 -22.01
N VAL A 84 30.67 13.27 -21.05
CA VAL A 84 31.32 14.59 -20.91
C VAL A 84 32.80 14.44 -20.57
N HIS A 85 33.13 13.68 -19.51
CA HIS A 85 34.51 13.56 -19.02
C HIS A 85 35.43 12.77 -19.95
N ALA A 86 34.87 11.85 -20.74
CA ALA A 86 35.62 11.10 -21.75
C ALA A 86 35.80 11.88 -23.06
N GLY A 87 35.25 13.10 -23.19
CA GLY A 87 35.29 13.87 -24.45
C GLY A 87 34.44 13.26 -25.57
N LEU A 88 33.44 12.46 -25.21
CA LEU A 88 32.59 11.70 -26.14
C LEU A 88 31.29 12.44 -26.50
N GLY A 89 31.20 13.75 -26.23
CA GLY A 89 29.98 14.56 -26.43
C GLY A 89 29.39 14.47 -27.83
N GLY A 90 30.20 14.18 -28.85
CA GLY A 90 29.75 13.87 -30.20
C GLY A 90 28.73 12.72 -30.28
N ARG A 91 28.66 11.81 -29.29
CA ARG A 91 27.63 10.76 -29.23
C ARG A 91 26.21 11.32 -29.04
N LEU A 92 26.09 12.47 -28.37
CA LEU A 92 24.81 13.07 -27.98
C LEU A 92 24.52 14.40 -28.70
N ALA A 93 25.45 14.92 -29.49
CA ALA A 93 25.30 16.20 -30.17
C ALA A 93 24.08 16.25 -31.12
N LEU A 94 23.16 17.19 -30.91
CA LEU A 94 22.09 17.51 -31.86
C LEU A 94 22.52 18.72 -32.70
N ASP A 95 23.33 18.49 -33.73
CA ASP A 95 23.83 19.54 -34.61
C ASP A 95 22.99 19.69 -35.90
N ALA A 96 23.22 20.80 -36.62
CA ALA A 96 22.51 21.09 -37.86
C ALA A 96 22.80 20.06 -38.98
N ALA A 97 23.91 19.31 -38.90
CA ALA A 97 24.21 18.26 -39.86
C ALA A 97 23.32 17.04 -39.64
N ARG A 98 23.13 16.61 -38.39
CA ARG A 98 22.24 15.52 -38.01
C ARG A 98 20.78 15.84 -38.28
N LEU A 99 20.35 17.07 -37.99
CA LEU A 99 18.99 17.50 -38.32
C LEU A 99 18.72 17.45 -39.84
N ARG A 100 19.69 17.88 -40.65
CA ARG A 100 19.59 17.77 -42.12
C ARG A 100 19.65 16.32 -42.61
N ALA A 101 20.43 15.46 -41.96
CA ALA A 101 20.54 14.04 -42.31
C ALA A 101 19.21 13.28 -42.15
N ILE A 102 18.31 13.73 -41.27
CA ILE A 102 16.98 13.12 -41.10
C ILE A 102 16.16 13.21 -42.39
N ALA A 103 16.20 14.36 -43.06
CA ALA A 103 15.52 14.60 -44.33
C ALA A 103 16.37 14.22 -45.56
N GLY A 104 17.60 13.76 -45.35
CA GLY A 104 18.55 13.40 -46.40
C GLY A 104 18.30 12.02 -47.02
N GLY A 105 18.92 11.80 -48.19
CA GLY A 105 18.88 10.52 -48.90
C GLY A 105 19.80 9.42 -48.34
N ASP A 106 20.79 9.77 -47.51
CA ASP A 106 21.67 8.78 -46.88
C ASP A 106 20.94 8.03 -45.76
N ARG A 107 20.63 6.76 -46.04
CA ARG A 107 19.91 5.88 -45.11
C ARG A 107 20.67 5.71 -43.79
N THR A 108 21.99 5.55 -43.82
CA THR A 108 22.77 5.26 -42.60
C THR A 108 22.87 6.50 -41.73
N GLY A 109 23.24 7.65 -42.30
CA GLY A 109 23.27 8.93 -41.59
C GLY A 109 21.91 9.32 -41.02
N ARG A 110 20.81 9.06 -41.75
CA ARG A 110 19.44 9.27 -41.26
C ARG A 110 19.13 8.44 -40.01
N TRP A 111 19.37 7.14 -40.05
CA TRP A 111 19.10 6.27 -38.89
C TRP A 111 20.01 6.55 -37.70
N GLN A 112 21.26 6.98 -37.93
CA GLN A 112 22.14 7.46 -36.87
C GLN A 112 21.60 8.75 -36.22
N ALA A 113 21.12 9.71 -37.02
CA ALA A 113 20.52 10.94 -36.51
C ALA A 113 19.22 10.67 -35.70
N ILE A 114 18.35 9.80 -36.22
CA ILE A 114 17.15 9.33 -35.50
C ILE A 114 17.56 8.64 -34.19
N GLY A 115 18.63 7.83 -34.21
CA GLY A 115 19.19 7.22 -33.01
C GLY A 115 19.58 8.25 -31.95
N VAL A 116 20.24 9.35 -32.32
CA VAL A 116 20.60 10.44 -31.38
C VAL A 116 19.35 11.10 -30.79
N MET A 117 18.32 11.37 -31.61
CA MET A 117 17.03 11.88 -31.10
C MET A 117 16.39 10.89 -30.12
N GLY A 118 16.48 9.59 -30.39
CA GLY A 118 16.03 8.53 -29.48
C GLY A 118 16.68 8.62 -28.11
N HIS A 119 17.99 8.90 -28.03
CA HIS A 119 18.67 9.09 -26.74
C HIS A 119 18.10 10.28 -25.95
N TRP A 120 17.84 11.41 -26.61
CA TRP A 120 17.24 12.58 -25.95
C TRP A 120 15.80 12.32 -25.50
N PHE A 121 15.03 11.59 -26.30
CA PHE A 121 13.70 11.14 -25.90
C PHE A 121 13.77 10.20 -24.69
N ALA A 122 14.72 9.27 -24.65
CA ALA A 122 14.96 8.41 -23.50
C ALA A 122 15.31 9.21 -22.24
N PHE A 123 16.20 10.21 -22.34
CA PHE A 123 16.53 11.08 -21.22
C PHE A 123 15.32 11.88 -20.73
N ALA A 124 14.50 12.40 -21.64
CA ALA A 124 13.27 13.10 -21.28
C ALA A 124 12.28 12.18 -20.55
N LEU A 125 12.10 10.93 -21.02
CA LEU A 125 11.27 9.94 -20.35
C LEU A 125 11.80 9.59 -18.96
N VAL A 126 13.10 9.31 -18.82
CA VAL A 126 13.72 9.01 -17.52
C VAL A 126 13.60 10.20 -16.57
N ALA A 127 13.84 11.43 -17.04
CA ALA A 127 13.67 12.63 -16.24
C ALA A 127 12.21 12.83 -15.81
N GLY A 128 11.24 12.60 -16.71
CA GLY A 128 9.82 12.65 -16.39
C GLY A 128 9.39 11.59 -15.37
N MET A 129 9.88 10.35 -15.51
CA MET A 129 9.63 9.28 -14.53
C MET A 129 10.28 9.60 -13.18
N ALA A 130 11.51 10.12 -13.16
CA ALA A 130 12.18 10.55 -11.93
C ALA A 130 11.42 11.68 -11.23
N ALA A 131 10.94 12.68 -11.98
CA ALA A 131 10.15 13.77 -11.43
C ALA A 131 8.80 13.28 -10.88
N THR A 132 8.04 12.52 -11.67
CA THR A 132 6.73 12.01 -11.24
C THR A 132 6.85 10.99 -10.11
N GLY A 133 7.84 10.10 -10.15
CA GLY A 133 8.13 9.14 -9.08
C GLY A 133 8.59 9.83 -7.80
N GLY A 134 9.45 10.84 -7.92
CA GLY A 134 9.85 11.68 -6.78
C GLY A 134 8.67 12.40 -6.13
N LEU A 135 7.78 13.00 -6.93
CA LEU A 135 6.57 13.66 -6.43
C LEU A 135 5.60 12.68 -5.75
N LEU A 136 5.46 11.45 -6.27
CA LEU A 136 4.71 10.38 -5.60
C LEU A 136 5.39 9.96 -4.30
N TYR A 137 6.72 9.93 -4.27
CA TYR A 137 7.50 9.52 -3.11
C TYR A 137 7.35 10.49 -1.95
N VAL A 138 7.49 11.79 -2.19
CA VAL A 138 7.34 12.83 -1.14
C VAL A 138 5.87 13.27 -0.95
N GLU A 139 4.93 12.56 -1.58
CA GLU A 139 3.47 12.75 -1.46
C GLU A 139 2.96 14.19 -1.70
N VAL A 140 3.64 14.95 -2.57
CA VAL A 140 3.30 16.35 -2.83
C VAL A 140 1.88 16.48 -3.38
N ALA A 141 1.04 17.27 -2.71
CA ALA A 141 -0.36 17.54 -3.05
C ALA A 141 -0.55 18.50 -4.24
N ALA A 142 0.40 18.53 -5.19
CA ALA A 142 0.29 19.37 -6.39
C ALA A 142 -0.75 18.84 -7.38
N LEU A 143 -0.97 17.52 -7.40
CA LEU A 143 -1.92 16.83 -8.26
C LEU A 143 -2.62 15.69 -7.50
N PRO A 144 -3.84 15.29 -7.92
CA PRO A 144 -4.43 14.03 -7.48
C PRO A 144 -3.48 12.85 -7.73
N HIS A 145 -3.39 11.95 -6.77
CA HIS A 145 -2.50 10.79 -6.76
C HIS A 145 -2.70 9.94 -8.02
N GLU A 146 -3.94 9.63 -8.37
CA GLU A 146 -4.25 8.84 -9.56
C GLU A 146 -3.82 9.50 -10.87
N ALA A 147 -3.93 10.83 -10.97
CA ALA A 147 -3.47 11.56 -12.14
C ALA A 147 -1.94 11.49 -12.28
N LEU A 148 -1.22 11.69 -11.17
CA LEU A 148 0.23 11.63 -11.13
C LEU A 148 0.75 10.21 -11.37
N ALA A 149 0.13 9.20 -10.75
CA ALA A 149 0.42 7.79 -10.97
C ALA A 149 0.10 7.38 -12.41
N GLY A 150 -1.00 7.87 -12.99
CA GLY A 150 -1.36 7.69 -14.40
C GLY A 150 -0.30 8.25 -15.35
N LEU A 151 0.17 9.48 -15.10
CA LEU A 151 1.26 10.09 -15.86
C LEU A 151 2.56 9.27 -15.74
N HIS A 152 2.91 8.84 -14.52
CA HIS A 152 4.09 7.99 -14.30
C HIS A 152 4.00 6.68 -15.08
N ARG A 153 2.84 5.99 -15.04
CA ARG A 153 2.57 4.78 -15.84
C ARG A 153 2.66 5.03 -17.34
N MET A 154 2.12 6.16 -17.83
CA MET A 154 2.19 6.52 -19.25
C MET A 154 3.65 6.71 -19.70
N LEU A 155 4.47 7.38 -18.90
CA LEU A 155 5.89 7.57 -19.18
C LEU A 155 6.66 6.24 -19.17
N ALA A 156 6.35 5.33 -18.23
CA ALA A 156 6.93 4.00 -18.18
C ALA A 156 6.61 3.18 -19.45
N TRP A 157 5.36 3.19 -19.90
CA TRP A 157 4.98 2.56 -21.18
C TRP A 157 5.65 3.22 -22.38
N GLY A 158 5.79 4.55 -22.37
CA GLY A 158 6.58 5.28 -23.36
C GLY A 158 8.04 4.84 -23.40
N PHE A 159 8.64 4.53 -22.24
CA PHE A 159 10.00 4.00 -22.16
C PHE A 159 10.11 2.57 -22.70
N VAL A 160 9.12 1.71 -22.43
CA VAL A 160 9.05 0.37 -23.03
C VAL A 160 8.97 0.44 -24.55
N ALA A 161 8.08 1.29 -25.08
CA ALA A 161 7.98 1.52 -26.53
C ALA A 161 9.29 2.05 -27.12
N HIS A 162 9.93 3.01 -26.45
CA HIS A 162 11.24 3.51 -26.83
C HIS A 162 12.29 2.40 -26.84
N ALA A 163 12.34 1.51 -25.85
CA ALA A 163 13.31 0.42 -25.80
C ALA A 163 13.18 -0.53 -27.00
N VAL A 164 11.95 -0.87 -27.39
CA VAL A 164 11.68 -1.68 -28.60
C VAL A 164 12.17 -0.95 -29.86
N ILE A 165 11.83 0.33 -30.00
CA ILE A 165 12.26 1.17 -31.13
C ILE A 165 13.79 1.30 -31.16
N HIS A 166 14.44 1.48 -30.00
CA HIS A 166 15.88 1.57 -29.87
C HIS A 166 16.56 0.31 -30.42
N VAL A 167 16.10 -0.88 -30.02
CA VAL A 167 16.63 -2.16 -30.52
C VAL A 167 16.39 -2.29 -32.03
N ALA A 168 15.20 -1.92 -32.52
CA ALA A 168 14.88 -1.94 -33.94
C ALA A 168 15.79 -1.02 -34.78
N ILE A 169 16.08 0.20 -34.29
CA ILE A 169 17.02 1.13 -34.93
C ILE A 169 18.42 0.50 -34.99
N GLN A 170 18.91 -0.11 -33.90
CA GLN A 170 20.21 -0.78 -33.91
C GLN A 170 20.24 -1.97 -34.89
N ALA A 171 19.15 -2.74 -35.00
CA ALA A 171 19.03 -3.83 -35.95
C ALA A 171 19.09 -3.34 -37.41
N VAL A 172 18.44 -2.21 -37.72
CA VAL A 172 18.49 -1.57 -39.06
C VAL A 172 19.89 -1.06 -39.41
N LEU A 173 20.66 -0.61 -38.42
CA LEU A 173 22.07 -0.20 -38.60
C LEU A 173 23.02 -1.41 -38.77
N GLY A 174 22.55 -2.63 -38.47
CA GLY A 174 23.21 -3.89 -38.79
C GLY A 174 23.46 -4.80 -37.57
N PRO A 175 23.47 -6.14 -37.73
CA PRO A 175 23.59 -7.08 -36.61
C PRO A 175 24.92 -6.98 -35.84
N ARG A 176 25.99 -6.53 -36.50
CA ARG A 176 27.29 -6.24 -35.86
C ARG A 176 27.21 -5.06 -34.87
N GLN A 177 26.28 -4.13 -35.08
CA GLN A 177 26.02 -3.02 -34.17
C GLN A 177 25.37 -3.51 -32.87
N LEU A 178 24.47 -4.50 -32.95
CA LEU A 178 23.88 -5.15 -31.78
C LEU A 178 24.95 -5.92 -30.97
N ALA A 179 25.84 -6.65 -31.66
CA ALA A 179 26.93 -7.40 -31.03
C ALA A 179 27.95 -6.49 -30.29
N LYS A 180 27.99 -5.19 -30.61
CA LYS A 180 28.95 -4.23 -30.05
C LYS A 180 28.88 -4.13 -28.53
N MET A 181 27.70 -4.25 -27.93
CA MET A 181 27.49 -4.17 -26.49
C MET A 181 27.97 -5.42 -25.73
N PHE A 182 28.32 -6.49 -26.44
CA PHE A 182 28.86 -7.74 -25.87
C PHE A 182 30.39 -7.84 -26.00
N ALA A 183 31.04 -6.87 -26.66
CA ALA A 183 32.48 -6.86 -26.90
C ALA A 183 33.16 -5.64 -26.25
N PRO A 184 33.27 -5.57 -24.90
CA PRO A 184 33.83 -4.42 -24.22
C PRO A 184 35.34 -4.26 -24.46
N ARG A 185 35.83 -3.02 -24.43
CA ARG A 185 37.26 -2.68 -24.38
C ARG A 185 37.53 -1.69 -23.25
N LEU A 186 38.62 -1.88 -22.50
CA LEU A 186 39.02 -0.93 -21.47
C LEU A 186 39.47 0.38 -22.13
N ALA A 187 38.85 1.49 -21.75
CA ALA A 187 39.16 2.84 -22.23
C ALA A 187 38.60 3.89 -21.25
N TYR A 188 39.20 5.07 -21.22
CA TYR A 188 38.72 6.24 -20.45
C TYR A 188 38.58 5.99 -18.93
N GLY A 189 39.61 5.41 -18.30
CA GLY A 189 39.56 4.99 -16.89
C GLY A 189 39.22 6.09 -15.88
N SER A 190 39.73 7.32 -16.07
CA SER A 190 39.38 8.46 -15.19
C SER A 190 37.91 8.85 -15.30
N ALA A 191 37.37 8.91 -16.52
CA ALA A 191 35.95 9.17 -16.75
C ALA A 191 35.06 8.04 -16.20
N ALA A 192 35.53 6.78 -16.27
CA ALA A 192 34.85 5.66 -15.62
C ALA A 192 34.79 5.81 -14.10
N GLY A 193 35.88 6.30 -13.47
CA GLY A 193 35.89 6.64 -12.04
C GLY A 193 34.85 7.69 -11.66
N VAL A 194 34.70 8.75 -12.46
CA VAL A 194 33.67 9.78 -12.24
C VAL A 194 32.26 9.18 -12.32
N ALA A 195 32.00 8.35 -13.32
CA ALA A 195 30.69 7.72 -13.48
C ALA A 195 30.35 6.79 -12.30
N LEU A 196 31.32 6.07 -11.75
CA LEU A 196 31.14 5.25 -10.54
C LEU A 196 30.83 6.11 -9.31
N LEU A 197 31.53 7.24 -9.13
CA LEU A 197 31.26 8.19 -8.04
C LEU A 197 29.84 8.77 -8.14
N THR A 198 29.42 9.15 -9.35
CA THR A 198 28.04 9.62 -9.59
C THR A 198 27.03 8.55 -9.20
N SER A 199 27.21 7.29 -9.62
CA SER A 199 26.31 6.19 -9.24
C SER A 199 26.24 5.97 -7.72
N GLY A 200 27.33 6.20 -6.99
CA GLY A 200 27.34 6.16 -5.52
C GLY A 200 26.41 7.18 -4.86
N GLY A 201 26.12 8.30 -5.53
CA GLY A 201 25.16 9.32 -5.07
C GLY A 201 23.72 8.83 -4.95
N ALA A 202 23.35 7.71 -5.61
CA ALA A 202 22.03 7.10 -5.52
C ALA A 202 21.65 6.74 -4.07
N ILE A 203 22.59 6.13 -3.35
CA ILE A 203 22.38 5.71 -1.96
C ILE A 203 22.13 6.93 -1.08
N ALA A 204 22.99 7.95 -1.20
CA ALA A 204 22.84 9.20 -0.45
C ALA A 204 21.50 9.90 -0.75
N MET A 205 21.04 9.88 -2.00
CA MET A 205 19.75 10.46 -2.38
C MET A 205 18.57 9.77 -1.69
N VAL A 206 18.55 8.43 -1.62
CA VAL A 206 17.48 7.70 -0.90
C VAL A 206 17.44 8.13 0.56
N PHE A 207 18.59 8.11 1.25
CA PHE A 207 18.65 8.53 2.66
C PHE A 207 18.19 9.98 2.86
N VAL A 208 18.56 10.90 1.97
CA VAL A 208 18.14 12.31 2.05
C VAL A 208 16.63 12.45 1.82
N LEU A 209 16.06 11.72 0.86
CA LEU A 209 14.62 11.76 0.58
C LEU A 209 13.81 11.16 1.73
N ASP A 210 14.28 10.07 2.32
CA ASP A 210 13.62 9.41 3.47
C ASP A 210 13.56 10.34 4.68
N GLU A 211 14.70 10.93 5.08
CA GLU A 211 14.74 11.87 6.19
C GLU A 211 13.92 13.15 5.92
N ALA A 212 13.89 13.62 4.66
CA ALA A 212 13.11 14.80 4.29
C ALA A 212 11.59 14.55 4.26
N ALA A 213 11.16 13.32 3.98
CA ALA A 213 9.74 12.96 3.90
C ALA A 213 9.14 12.53 5.24
N MET A 214 9.97 12.08 6.20
CA MET A 214 9.51 11.68 7.52
C MET A 214 8.99 12.87 8.34
N THR A 215 7.75 12.77 8.79
CA THR A 215 7.12 13.77 9.67
C THR A 215 7.19 13.30 11.12
N THR A 216 7.47 14.21 12.04
CA THR A 216 7.49 13.89 13.48
C THR A 216 6.12 14.15 14.10
N LEU A 217 5.62 13.23 14.92
CA LEU A 217 4.42 13.41 15.75
C LEU A 217 4.85 13.66 17.21
N PRO A 218 4.71 14.88 17.73
CA PRO A 218 4.92 15.14 19.15
C PRO A 218 3.87 14.42 19.98
N VAL A 219 4.31 13.70 21.01
CA VAL A 219 3.45 13.14 22.06
C VAL A 219 3.71 13.97 23.30
N THR A 220 2.90 15.01 23.48
CA THR A 220 3.13 16.06 24.49
C THR A 220 2.69 15.58 25.87
N ARG A 221 3.41 15.95 26.91
CA ARG A 221 3.05 15.59 28.27
C ARG A 221 1.91 16.46 28.78
N VAL A 222 0.91 15.83 29.40
CA VAL A 222 -0.18 16.50 30.13
C VAL A 222 -0.18 16.07 31.59
N GLU A 223 -0.72 16.91 32.47
CA GLU A 223 -0.98 16.50 33.84
C GLU A 223 -2.04 15.39 33.86
N ALA A 224 -1.91 14.42 34.76
CA ALA A 224 -2.83 13.27 34.83
C ALA A 224 -4.31 13.68 35.05
N GLY A 225 -4.57 14.82 35.70
CA GLY A 225 -5.92 15.36 35.87
C GLY A 225 -6.51 16.01 34.60
N LEU A 226 -5.69 16.20 33.57
CA LEU A 226 -6.06 16.75 32.26
C LEU A 226 -5.97 15.71 31.15
N ALA A 227 -5.81 14.42 31.50
CA ALA A 227 -5.82 13.34 30.52
C ALA A 227 -7.18 13.29 29.79
N PRO A 228 -7.19 13.11 28.45
CA PRO A 228 -8.42 13.01 27.68
C PRO A 228 -9.34 11.89 28.14
N VAL A 229 -10.64 12.11 28.02
CA VAL A 229 -11.66 11.07 28.23
C VAL A 229 -11.96 10.44 26.88
N ILE A 230 -11.76 9.12 26.76
CA ILE A 230 -12.03 8.41 25.51
C ILE A 230 -13.54 8.28 25.27
N ASP A 231 -14.14 9.28 24.64
CA ASP A 231 -15.57 9.35 24.37
C ASP A 231 -15.92 9.81 22.94
N GLY A 232 -14.91 10.08 22.11
CA GLY A 232 -15.03 10.49 20.72
C GLY A 232 -15.35 11.99 20.54
N TYR A 233 -15.34 12.77 21.61
CA TYR A 233 -15.43 14.22 21.58
C TYR A 233 -14.04 14.84 21.77
N PHE A 234 -13.68 15.78 20.90
CA PHE A 234 -12.35 16.42 20.94
C PHE A 234 -12.39 17.75 21.70
N ASP A 235 -13.21 17.84 22.74
CA ASP A 235 -13.44 19.06 23.53
C ASP A 235 -12.60 19.12 24.82
N ASP A 236 -11.83 18.06 25.13
CA ASP A 236 -10.83 18.08 26.19
C ASP A 236 -9.75 19.14 25.97
N ALA A 237 -9.33 19.79 27.06
CA ALA A 237 -8.29 20.83 27.04
C ALA A 237 -6.95 20.31 26.47
N ALA A 238 -6.63 19.03 26.70
CA ALA A 238 -5.43 18.38 26.18
C ALA A 238 -5.35 18.43 24.65
N TRP A 239 -6.46 18.26 23.93
CA TRP A 239 -6.47 18.29 22.47
C TRP A 239 -6.27 19.68 21.88
N THR A 240 -6.64 20.72 22.62
CA THR A 240 -6.42 22.11 22.21
C THR A 240 -4.94 22.48 22.27
N GLY A 241 -4.19 21.92 23.24
CA GLY A 241 -2.74 22.15 23.38
C GLY A 241 -1.87 21.23 22.52
N ALA A 242 -2.40 20.11 22.05
CA ALA A 242 -1.66 19.13 21.27
C ALA A 242 -1.49 19.55 19.80
N GLU A 243 -0.28 19.39 19.28
CA GLU A 243 0.01 19.63 17.86
C GLU A 243 -0.73 18.63 16.97
N ALA A 244 -1.41 19.12 15.94
CA ALA A 244 -2.07 18.32 14.93
C ALA A 244 -1.15 18.08 13.73
N VAL A 245 -0.91 16.82 13.43
CA VAL A 245 -0.17 16.39 12.24
C VAL A 245 -1.14 15.73 11.27
N THR A 246 -1.25 16.26 10.05
CA THR A 246 -2.12 15.69 9.02
C THR A 246 -1.28 14.96 7.98
N LEU A 247 -1.55 13.66 7.84
CA LEU A 247 -1.01 12.83 6.76
C LEU A 247 -2.02 12.72 5.63
N ARG A 248 -1.54 12.76 4.39
CA ARG A 248 -2.36 12.40 3.23
C ARG A 248 -2.24 10.89 3.04
N THR A 249 -3.37 10.21 2.89
CA THR A 249 -3.40 8.79 2.54
C THR A 249 -4.11 8.61 1.20
N VAL A 250 -3.70 7.61 0.42
CA VAL A 250 -4.07 7.44 -0.99
C VAL A 250 -4.47 5.99 -1.28
N ARG A 251 -5.07 5.76 -2.46
CA ARG A 251 -5.48 4.44 -3.00
C ARG A 251 -6.53 3.67 -2.18
N GLY A 252 -7.22 4.32 -1.24
CA GLY A 252 -8.33 3.66 -0.56
C GLY A 252 -9.55 3.58 -1.46
N ARG A 253 -10.26 2.45 -1.44
CA ARG A 253 -11.51 2.30 -2.19
C ARG A 253 -12.61 3.14 -1.55
N ASN A 254 -13.57 3.57 -2.37
CA ASN A 254 -14.73 4.39 -2.04
C ASN A 254 -14.45 5.84 -1.58
N LEU A 255 -13.24 6.09 -1.08
CA LEU A 255 -12.78 7.45 -0.78
C LEU A 255 -12.77 8.35 -2.03
N PRO A 256 -13.14 9.65 -1.91
CA PRO A 256 -13.09 10.59 -3.03
C PRO A 256 -11.70 10.68 -3.67
N GLY A 257 -11.59 10.28 -4.95
CA GLY A 257 -10.31 10.23 -5.66
C GLY A 257 -9.33 9.18 -5.12
N GLY A 258 -9.78 8.31 -4.23
CA GLY A 258 -8.98 7.36 -3.47
C GLY A 258 -8.14 7.99 -2.36
N GLU A 259 -8.41 9.24 -1.97
CA GLU A 259 -7.57 10.00 -1.06
C GLU A 259 -8.33 10.47 0.17
N VAL A 260 -7.65 10.43 1.32
CA VAL A 260 -8.21 10.97 2.56
C VAL A 260 -7.09 11.52 3.47
N PRO A 261 -7.22 12.76 3.97
CA PRO A 261 -6.33 13.26 5.00
C PRO A 261 -6.72 12.68 6.36
N VAL A 262 -5.74 12.16 7.10
CA VAL A 262 -5.92 11.70 8.48
C VAL A 262 -5.14 12.64 9.39
N THR A 263 -5.85 13.34 10.27
CA THR A 263 -5.25 14.24 11.26
C THR A 263 -5.07 13.50 12.58
N VAL A 264 -3.83 13.52 13.09
CA VAL A 264 -3.41 12.83 14.30
C VAL A 264 -2.94 13.86 15.33
N ARG A 265 -3.36 13.70 16.57
CA ARG A 265 -2.76 14.35 17.75
C ARG A 265 -2.39 13.29 18.76
N ALA A 266 -1.38 13.56 19.58
CA ALA A 266 -0.96 12.64 20.62
C ALA A 266 -0.52 13.38 21.90
N VAL A 267 -0.93 12.86 23.05
CA VAL A 267 -0.50 13.31 24.38
C VAL A 267 -0.23 12.12 25.30
N HIS A 268 0.42 12.33 26.43
CA HIS A 268 0.58 11.31 27.47
C HIS A 268 0.59 11.90 28.88
N ASP A 269 0.16 11.12 29.88
CA ASP A 269 0.17 11.51 31.30
C ASP A 269 1.40 10.99 32.07
N GLY A 270 2.34 10.36 31.35
CA GLY A 270 3.51 9.68 31.91
C GLY A 270 3.32 8.17 32.15
N GLN A 271 2.10 7.65 32.02
CA GLN A 271 1.79 6.21 32.07
C GLN A 271 1.04 5.72 30.84
N THR A 272 0.13 6.54 30.32
CA THR A 272 -0.79 6.26 29.22
C THR A 272 -0.58 7.28 28.12
N ALA A 273 -0.53 6.82 26.88
CA ALA A 273 -0.62 7.68 25.71
C ALA A 273 -2.06 7.71 25.20
N TYR A 274 -2.44 8.87 24.68
CA TYR A 274 -3.75 9.16 24.12
C TYR A 274 -3.55 9.70 22.72
N PHE A 275 -4.37 9.23 21.78
CA PHE A 275 -4.35 9.64 20.39
C PHE A 275 -5.74 10.10 19.97
N SER A 276 -5.79 11.17 19.18
CA SER A 276 -7.00 11.59 18.46
C SER A 276 -6.76 11.41 16.96
N PHE A 277 -7.68 10.75 16.27
CA PHE A 277 -7.68 10.57 14.82
C PHE A 277 -8.95 11.19 14.22
N GLU A 278 -8.79 12.07 13.22
CA GLU A 278 -9.92 12.65 12.49
C GLU A 278 -9.70 12.54 10.98
N TRP A 279 -10.70 12.05 10.26
CA TRP A 279 -10.69 12.00 8.80
C TRP A 279 -12.09 12.30 8.24
N PRO A 280 -12.17 12.94 7.05
CA PRO A 280 -13.44 13.10 6.36
C PRO A 280 -13.91 11.76 5.79
N ASP A 281 -15.19 11.51 5.96
CA ASP A 281 -15.92 10.36 5.45
C ASP A 281 -17.34 10.79 5.12
N PRO A 282 -17.68 10.98 3.83
CA PRO A 282 -19.00 11.47 3.43
C PRO A 282 -20.16 10.58 3.91
N THR A 283 -19.85 9.32 4.21
CA THR A 283 -20.80 8.30 4.62
C THR A 283 -20.54 7.81 6.03
N ARG A 284 -21.59 7.45 6.75
CA ARG A 284 -21.48 6.67 7.98
C ARG A 284 -21.80 5.22 7.64
N SER A 285 -20.81 4.41 7.30
CA SER A 285 -21.04 3.05 6.82
C SER A 285 -20.95 2.06 7.98
N GLN A 286 -22.07 1.42 8.26
CA GLN A 286 -22.25 0.49 9.38
C GLN A 286 -22.81 -0.86 8.94
N LYS A 287 -23.35 -0.98 7.71
CA LYS A 287 -23.81 -2.25 7.16
C LYS A 287 -22.63 -3.19 6.91
N HIS A 288 -22.31 -4.03 7.89
CA HIS A 288 -21.37 -5.15 7.71
C HIS A 288 -22.15 -6.39 7.25
N LEU A 289 -22.11 -6.71 5.95
CA LEU A 289 -22.70 -7.91 5.34
C LEU A 289 -24.06 -8.35 5.92
N PRO A 290 -25.08 -7.48 6.02
CA PRO A 290 -26.30 -7.79 6.77
C PRO A 290 -27.05 -9.00 6.19
N LEU A 291 -27.71 -9.77 7.06
CA LEU A 291 -28.48 -10.95 6.67
C LEU A 291 -29.88 -10.52 6.23
N ILE A 292 -30.32 -10.93 5.04
CA ILE A 292 -31.65 -10.65 4.49
C ILE A 292 -32.44 -11.94 4.40
N LYS A 293 -33.64 -11.95 4.98
CA LYS A 293 -34.57 -13.08 4.89
C LYS A 293 -35.26 -13.10 3.53
N GLY A 294 -35.02 -14.14 2.74
CA GLY A 294 -35.74 -14.44 1.49
C GLY A 294 -36.74 -15.59 1.64
N GLU A 295 -37.38 -15.95 0.52
CA GLU A 295 -38.32 -17.08 0.47
C GLU A 295 -37.66 -18.44 0.75
N MET A 296 -36.39 -18.60 0.34
CA MET A 296 -35.64 -19.85 0.43
C MET A 296 -34.70 -19.95 1.65
N GLY A 297 -34.74 -18.96 2.55
CA GLY A 297 -33.86 -18.85 3.71
C GLY A 297 -33.21 -17.48 3.83
N TRP A 298 -32.15 -17.39 4.62
CA TRP A 298 -31.39 -16.15 4.80
C TRP A 298 -30.21 -16.09 3.83
N PHE A 299 -29.85 -14.89 3.42
CA PHE A 299 -28.74 -14.58 2.52
C PHE A 299 -27.93 -13.42 3.10
N LEU A 300 -26.64 -13.32 2.76
CA LEU A 300 -25.86 -12.11 3.04
C LEU A 300 -26.20 -11.05 2.00
N ALA A 301 -26.34 -9.80 2.44
CA ALA A 301 -26.24 -8.66 1.56
C ALA A 301 -24.75 -8.45 1.28
N GLY A 302 -24.36 -8.60 0.02
CA GLY A 302 -22.97 -8.54 -0.40
C GLY A 302 -22.87 -8.73 -1.91
N SER A 303 -21.72 -8.34 -2.44
CA SER A 303 -21.32 -8.62 -3.82
C SER A 303 -20.63 -9.98 -3.90
N ASP A 304 -20.36 -10.47 -5.11
CA ASP A 304 -19.51 -11.65 -5.33
C ASP A 304 -18.09 -11.46 -4.73
N ASP A 305 -17.68 -10.22 -4.42
CA ASP A 305 -16.37 -9.91 -3.85
C ASP A 305 -16.21 -10.37 -2.38
N HIS A 306 -17.30 -10.58 -1.64
CA HIS A 306 -17.25 -11.17 -0.30
C HIS A 306 -16.56 -12.55 -0.30
N GLU A 307 -16.86 -13.40 -1.28
CA GLU A 307 -16.25 -14.74 -1.39
C GLU A 307 -14.74 -14.66 -1.59
N ARG A 308 -14.28 -13.57 -2.23
CA ARG A 308 -12.88 -13.25 -2.46
C ARG A 308 -12.22 -12.50 -1.30
N ARG A 309 -12.95 -12.20 -0.22
CA ARG A 309 -12.49 -11.37 0.90
C ARG A 309 -12.05 -9.97 0.43
N ASP A 310 -12.86 -9.38 -0.44
CA ASP A 310 -12.65 -8.04 -0.98
C ASP A 310 -13.98 -7.26 -1.09
N GLU A 311 -14.90 -7.43 -0.12
CA GLU A 311 -16.17 -6.70 -0.11
C GLU A 311 -15.95 -5.18 0.01
N ASN A 312 -16.68 -4.39 -0.76
CA ASN A 312 -16.56 -2.93 -0.80
C ASN A 312 -17.92 -2.21 -0.90
N ASP A 313 -19.04 -2.93 -0.87
CA ASP A 313 -20.39 -2.34 -0.90
C ASP A 313 -20.98 -2.32 0.52
N PHE A 314 -21.04 -3.49 1.17
CA PHE A 314 -21.62 -3.67 2.51
C PHE A 314 -20.55 -4.08 3.53
N HIS A 315 -19.65 -3.15 3.83
CA HIS A 315 -18.71 -3.27 4.93
C HIS A 315 -18.77 -2.04 5.84
N GLU A 316 -18.24 -2.16 7.06
CA GLU A 316 -18.19 -1.05 8.01
C GLU A 316 -16.99 -0.13 7.77
N ASP A 317 -17.09 1.12 8.23
CA ASP A 317 -15.95 2.04 8.32
C ASP A 317 -14.96 1.56 9.38
N MET A 318 -13.66 1.71 9.09
CA MET A 318 -12.57 1.28 9.96
C MET A 318 -11.39 2.25 9.93
N LEU A 319 -10.57 2.20 10.98
CA LEU A 319 -9.25 2.79 11.04
C LEU A 319 -8.28 1.76 11.61
N ALA A 320 -7.17 1.51 10.91
CA ALA A 320 -6.05 0.78 11.45
C ALA A 320 -4.94 1.75 11.87
N VAL A 321 -4.33 1.49 13.02
CA VAL A 321 -3.13 2.15 13.52
C VAL A 321 -2.06 1.07 13.64
N MET A 322 -0.83 1.38 13.27
CA MET A 322 0.25 0.40 13.35
C MET A 322 1.53 1.05 13.87
N LEU A 323 2.15 0.43 14.89
CA LEU A 323 3.43 0.81 15.46
C LEU A 323 4.52 -0.13 14.94
N ALA A 324 5.63 0.44 14.48
CA ALA A 324 6.77 -0.31 13.97
C ALA A 324 8.11 0.32 14.37
N ARG A 325 9.13 -0.53 14.55
CA ARG A 325 10.52 -0.05 14.69
C ARG A 325 11.11 0.41 13.35
N SER A 326 10.69 -0.25 12.28
CA SER A 326 11.17 0.03 10.92
C SER A 326 10.39 1.18 10.28
N PRO A 327 11.06 2.16 9.66
CA PRO A 327 10.40 3.19 8.86
C PRO A 327 10.03 2.72 7.45
N ARG A 328 10.39 1.48 7.07
CA ARG A 328 10.10 0.96 5.72
C ARG A 328 8.58 0.95 5.46
N PRO A 329 8.13 1.12 4.20
CA PRO A 329 6.73 1.04 3.83
C PRO A 329 6.00 -0.13 4.50
N GLY A 330 4.87 0.14 5.15
CA GLY A 330 4.09 -0.86 5.87
C GLY A 330 4.83 -1.48 7.07
N GLY A 331 5.74 -0.74 7.71
CA GLY A 331 6.54 -1.23 8.84
C GLY A 331 7.52 -2.36 8.50
N GLY A 332 7.76 -2.62 7.20
CA GLY A 332 8.48 -3.81 6.73
C GLY A 332 7.65 -5.10 6.74
N ALA A 333 6.33 -5.00 7.00
CA ALA A 333 5.43 -6.13 7.00
C ALA A 333 4.63 -6.29 5.70
N ALA A 334 4.57 -5.28 4.82
CA ALA A 334 3.71 -5.33 3.62
C ALA A 334 4.37 -6.04 2.42
N HIS A 335 3.80 -7.17 2.01
CA HIS A 335 4.29 -7.96 0.87
C HIS A 335 3.20 -8.14 -0.19
N LEU A 336 3.45 -7.67 -1.42
CA LEU A 336 2.48 -7.75 -2.50
C LEU A 336 2.62 -9.03 -3.33
N GLY A 337 1.49 -9.49 -3.88
CA GLY A 337 1.41 -10.62 -4.80
C GLY A 337 0.60 -11.82 -4.27
N PRO A 338 0.33 -12.82 -5.11
CA PRO A 338 -0.54 -13.95 -4.77
C PRO A 338 0.06 -14.96 -3.77
N THR A 339 1.39 -15.07 -3.65
CA THR A 339 2.09 -16.06 -2.80
C THR A 339 3.42 -15.53 -2.24
N PRO A 340 3.46 -14.35 -1.59
CA PRO A 340 4.71 -13.70 -1.20
C PRO A 340 5.50 -14.47 -0.12
N ALA A 341 4.83 -15.32 0.68
CA ALA A 341 5.46 -16.16 1.70
C ALA A 341 5.84 -17.57 1.20
N GLY A 342 5.67 -17.87 -0.10
CA GLY A 342 5.86 -19.22 -0.65
C GLY A 342 4.76 -20.23 -0.27
N ALA A 343 3.71 -19.78 0.40
CA ALA A 343 2.48 -20.51 0.73
C ALA A 343 1.27 -19.89 -0.01
N PRO A 344 0.08 -20.53 -0.01
CA PRO A 344 -1.13 -19.93 -0.57
C PRO A 344 -1.40 -18.55 0.08
N GLY A 345 -1.47 -17.49 -0.71
CA GLY A 345 -1.77 -16.15 -0.21
C GLY A 345 -3.26 -15.90 -0.01
N SER A 346 -3.60 -14.65 0.30
CA SER A 346 -4.97 -14.19 0.54
C SER A 346 -5.89 -14.48 -0.66
N PRO A 347 -7.17 -14.83 -0.46
CA PRO A 347 -8.14 -15.03 -1.54
C PRO A 347 -8.29 -13.83 -2.51
N ASN A 348 -8.06 -12.60 -2.03
CA ASN A 348 -8.10 -11.39 -2.86
C ASN A 348 -6.83 -11.17 -3.71
N GLN A 349 -5.79 -12.00 -3.52
CA GLN A 349 -4.50 -11.99 -4.24
C GLN A 349 -3.68 -10.68 -4.15
N ARG A 350 -4.01 -9.79 -3.23
CA ARG A 350 -3.35 -8.48 -3.11
C ARG A 350 -1.97 -8.59 -2.46
N GLY A 351 -1.85 -9.46 -1.46
CA GLY A 351 -0.63 -9.61 -0.69
C GLY A 351 -0.86 -10.23 0.68
N LEU A 352 0.15 -10.16 1.53
CA LEU A 352 0.11 -10.58 2.92
C LEU A 352 0.90 -9.60 3.80
N HIS A 353 0.60 -9.62 5.09
CA HIS A 353 1.36 -8.88 6.09
C HIS A 353 2.16 -9.84 7.00
N PHE A 354 3.48 -9.77 6.96
CA PHE A 354 4.38 -10.58 7.79
C PHE A 354 5.79 -9.98 7.87
N THR A 355 6.49 -10.24 8.97
CA THR A 355 7.90 -9.85 9.11
C THR A 355 8.84 -10.99 8.71
N THR A 356 10.02 -10.65 8.19
CA THR A 356 11.02 -11.65 7.74
C THR A 356 12.24 -11.72 8.67
N ASP A 357 12.37 -10.75 9.58
CA ASP A 357 13.50 -10.57 10.49
C ASP A 357 13.17 -10.95 11.94
N GLY A 358 11.98 -11.48 12.20
CA GLY A 358 11.54 -11.82 13.55
C GLY A 358 10.97 -10.64 14.34
N SER A 359 10.92 -9.44 13.76
CA SER A 359 10.33 -8.29 14.43
C SER A 359 8.81 -8.42 14.56
N VAL A 360 8.26 -7.67 15.51
CA VAL A 360 6.83 -7.49 15.66
C VAL A 360 6.46 -6.09 15.19
N VAL A 361 5.34 -6.02 14.47
CA VAL A 361 4.65 -4.80 14.12
C VAL A 361 3.30 -4.84 14.82
N ASP A 362 3.09 -3.91 15.73
CA ASP A 362 1.93 -3.82 16.63
C ASP A 362 0.80 -3.09 15.91
N VAL A 363 -0.42 -3.63 15.91
CA VAL A 363 -1.53 -3.23 15.05
C VAL A 363 -2.82 -3.11 15.83
N TRP A 364 -3.41 -1.92 15.83
CA TRP A 364 -4.71 -1.66 16.44
C TRP A 364 -5.74 -1.46 15.34
N GLN A 365 -6.86 -2.17 15.42
CA GLN A 365 -7.95 -2.02 14.45
C GLN A 365 -9.22 -1.53 15.13
N TRP A 366 -9.61 -0.31 14.82
CA TRP A 366 -10.94 0.21 15.13
C TRP A 366 -11.88 -0.09 13.97
N ARG A 367 -13.03 -0.64 14.34
CA ARG A 367 -14.10 -1.06 13.45
C ARG A 367 -15.41 -0.56 14.02
N SER A 368 -16.11 0.25 13.24
CA SER A 368 -17.23 1.06 13.71
C SER A 368 -18.43 0.26 14.23
N VAL A 369 -18.57 -1.00 13.83
CA VAL A 369 -19.63 -1.94 14.22
C VAL A 369 -19.09 -3.01 15.15
N ARG A 370 -17.92 -3.59 14.81
CA ARG A 370 -17.40 -4.74 15.55
C ARG A 370 -16.73 -4.37 16.86
N THR A 371 -16.04 -3.22 16.94
CA THR A 371 -15.19 -2.87 18.11
C THR A 371 -15.62 -1.58 18.80
N ASN A 372 -16.17 -0.61 18.06
CA ASN A 372 -16.63 0.65 18.63
C ASN A 372 -17.70 0.47 19.73
N PRO A 373 -18.71 -0.42 19.60
CA PRO A 373 -19.70 -0.61 20.67
C PRO A 373 -19.12 -1.17 21.97
N MET A 374 -17.92 -1.74 21.90
CA MET A 374 -17.19 -2.26 23.05
C MET A 374 -16.25 -1.23 23.69
N GLY A 375 -16.09 -0.05 23.08
CA GLY A 375 -15.13 0.95 23.53
C GLY A 375 -13.67 0.48 23.44
N ARG A 376 -13.34 -0.30 22.40
CA ARG A 376 -12.01 -0.90 22.19
C ARG A 376 -11.57 -0.78 20.74
N MET A 377 -10.26 -0.82 20.53
CA MET A 377 -9.66 -1.32 19.30
C MET A 377 -9.29 -2.79 19.51
N ASP A 378 -9.29 -3.55 18.42
CA ASP A 378 -8.74 -4.91 18.42
C ASP A 378 -7.21 -4.81 18.40
N ASP A 379 -6.55 -5.38 19.41
CA ASP A 379 -5.10 -5.37 19.56
C ASP A 379 -4.50 -6.65 18.96
N THR A 380 -3.72 -6.47 17.90
CA THR A 380 -3.19 -7.55 17.07
C THR A 380 -1.77 -7.22 16.63
N TYR A 381 -1.12 -8.15 15.95
CA TYR A 381 0.24 -7.93 15.48
C TYR A 381 0.53 -8.60 14.14
N PHE A 382 1.52 -8.07 13.43
CA PHE A 382 2.23 -8.79 12.38
C PHE A 382 3.58 -9.29 12.90
N GLY A 383 3.83 -10.58 12.72
CA GLY A 383 5.09 -11.24 13.02
C GLY A 383 5.53 -12.17 11.89
N PRO A 384 6.46 -13.09 12.17
CA PRO A 384 6.88 -14.10 11.21
C PRO A 384 5.70 -14.96 10.72
N PRO A 385 5.73 -15.45 9.47
CA PRO A 385 4.74 -16.41 8.99
C PRO A 385 4.65 -17.63 9.92
N ALA A 386 3.45 -18.03 10.30
CA ALA A 386 3.24 -19.26 11.04
C ALA A 386 3.62 -20.49 10.19
N ASP A 387 4.02 -21.58 10.84
CA ASP A 387 4.33 -22.85 10.16
C ASP A 387 3.09 -23.37 9.39
N PRO A 388 3.17 -23.57 8.06
CA PRO A 388 2.08 -24.13 7.26
C PRO A 388 1.59 -25.50 7.74
N ALA A 389 2.38 -26.22 8.57
CA ALA A 389 2.09 -27.58 8.99
C ALA A 389 0.88 -27.73 9.94
N GLY A 390 0.23 -26.66 10.39
CA GLY A 390 -0.90 -26.70 11.33
C GLY A 390 -2.24 -26.16 10.79
N THR A 391 -2.23 -25.36 9.73
CA THR A 391 -3.40 -24.55 9.32
C THR A 391 -3.79 -24.92 7.88
N LYS A 392 -5.05 -25.31 7.65
CA LYS A 392 -5.55 -25.69 6.32
C LYS A 392 -6.63 -24.72 5.83
N GLY A 393 -6.72 -24.51 4.53
CA GLY A 393 -7.79 -23.73 3.90
C GLY A 393 -7.59 -22.21 3.94
N ALA A 394 -8.66 -21.44 3.72
CA ALA A 394 -8.61 -19.97 3.69
C ALA A 394 -8.16 -19.35 5.02
N GLU A 395 -8.29 -20.07 6.14
CA GLU A 395 -7.72 -19.69 7.44
C GLU A 395 -6.18 -19.71 7.43
N ALA A 396 -5.53 -20.59 6.67
CA ALA A 396 -4.07 -20.64 6.57
C ALA A 396 -3.47 -19.36 5.97
N ALA A 397 -4.20 -18.71 5.04
CA ALA A 397 -3.80 -17.43 4.45
C ALA A 397 -3.93 -16.25 5.44
N TYR A 398 -4.85 -16.35 6.41
CA TYR A 398 -5.04 -15.32 7.44
C TYR A 398 -3.97 -15.40 8.55
N VAL A 399 -3.42 -16.58 8.80
CA VAL A 399 -2.39 -16.84 9.84
C VAL A 399 -0.95 -16.68 9.28
N THR A 400 -0.79 -16.16 8.05
CA THR A 400 0.53 -15.93 7.46
C THR A 400 1.11 -14.58 7.91
N GLY A 401 1.39 -14.47 9.21
CA GLY A 401 2.03 -13.32 9.85
C GLY A 401 1.10 -12.47 10.72
N HIS A 402 -0.21 -12.49 10.48
CA HIS A 402 -1.19 -11.82 11.37
C HIS A 402 -1.51 -12.73 12.57
N GLY A 403 -1.27 -12.23 13.78
CA GLY A 403 -1.65 -12.86 15.04
C GLY A 403 -2.57 -11.96 15.85
N THR A 404 -3.35 -12.55 16.76
CA THR A 404 -4.11 -11.81 17.77
C THR A 404 -3.39 -11.93 19.10
N ASP A 405 -3.38 -10.85 19.87
CA ASP A 405 -2.82 -10.87 21.21
C ASP A 405 -3.60 -11.84 22.12
N PRO A 406 -2.96 -12.38 23.19
CA PRO A 406 -3.60 -13.29 24.12
C PRO A 406 -4.98 -12.81 24.60
N GLU A 407 -6.01 -13.58 24.26
CA GLU A 407 -7.40 -13.29 24.58
C GLU A 407 -7.82 -14.02 25.86
N ALA A 408 -8.44 -13.27 26.79
CA ALA A 408 -9.06 -13.81 28.01
C ALA A 408 -10.60 -13.84 27.96
N GLY A 409 -11.22 -13.31 26.89
CA GLY A 409 -12.66 -13.36 26.62
C GLY A 409 -13.24 -12.07 26.06
N GLY A 410 -14.56 -12.06 25.83
CA GLY A 410 -15.29 -10.95 25.22
C GLY A 410 -15.26 -11.01 23.69
N GLY A 411 -15.33 -9.84 23.05
CA GLY A 411 -15.27 -9.71 21.60
C GLY A 411 -16.62 -9.83 20.90
N TYR A 412 -16.56 -10.31 19.66
CA TYR A 412 -17.69 -10.44 18.75
C TYR A 412 -17.56 -11.70 17.90
N GLU A 413 -18.68 -12.12 17.32
CA GLU A 413 -18.72 -13.24 16.36
C GLU A 413 -19.62 -12.90 15.16
N ASP A 414 -19.34 -13.56 14.03
CA ASP A 414 -20.22 -13.53 12.87
C ASP A 414 -21.54 -14.26 13.21
N ASN A 415 -22.67 -13.61 13.01
CA ASN A 415 -24.00 -14.11 13.36
C ASN A 415 -24.56 -15.11 12.32
N HIS A 416 -23.72 -15.85 11.61
CA HIS A 416 -24.20 -16.77 10.59
C HIS A 416 -23.24 -17.93 10.32
N ILE A 417 -23.79 -18.98 9.73
CA ILE A 417 -23.02 -20.05 9.10
C ILE A 417 -23.49 -20.25 7.67
N ALA A 418 -22.56 -20.62 6.79
CA ALA A 418 -22.88 -20.97 5.41
C ALA A 418 -23.66 -22.30 5.35
N LEU A 419 -24.69 -22.35 4.50
CA LEU A 419 -25.44 -23.57 4.19
C LEU A 419 -25.15 -24.13 2.77
N GLY A 420 -24.43 -23.37 1.94
CA GLY A 420 -24.24 -23.65 0.52
C GLY A 420 -25.23 -22.88 -0.37
N ASP A 421 -24.93 -22.79 -1.67
CA ASP A 421 -25.74 -22.08 -2.68
C ASP A 421 -26.03 -20.60 -2.33
N GLY A 422 -25.07 -19.92 -1.69
CA GLY A 422 -25.21 -18.54 -1.22
C GLY A 422 -26.13 -18.35 0.00
N ARG A 423 -26.75 -19.42 0.51
CA ARG A 423 -27.60 -19.35 1.71
C ARG A 423 -26.79 -19.42 2.99
N VAL A 424 -27.33 -18.77 4.00
CA VAL A 424 -26.80 -18.77 5.36
C VAL A 424 -27.90 -19.08 6.37
N ARG A 425 -27.50 -19.50 7.57
CA ARG A 425 -28.37 -19.60 8.73
C ARG A 425 -27.86 -18.67 9.82
N PRO A 426 -28.70 -17.77 10.35
CA PRO A 426 -28.30 -16.98 11.50
C PRO A 426 -27.90 -17.88 12.67
N LEU A 427 -26.88 -17.51 13.43
CA LEU A 427 -26.55 -18.21 14.67
C LEU A 427 -27.51 -17.82 15.80
N TYR A 428 -27.88 -16.54 15.83
CA TYR A 428 -28.75 -15.96 16.84
C TYR A 428 -29.84 -15.11 16.20
N LEU A 429 -31.01 -15.14 16.83
CA LEU A 429 -32.12 -14.25 16.54
C LEU A 429 -32.35 -13.32 17.74
N PRO A 430 -32.80 -12.07 17.53
CA PRO A 430 -33.21 -11.23 18.62
C PRO A 430 -34.32 -11.91 19.43
N ARG A 431 -34.27 -11.77 20.76
CA ARG A 431 -35.33 -12.29 21.65
C ARG A 431 -36.71 -11.83 21.22
N THR A 432 -36.77 -10.63 20.65
CA THR A 432 -37.98 -9.97 20.20
C THR A 432 -37.71 -9.15 18.93
N PRO A 433 -38.63 -9.15 17.94
CA PRO A 433 -38.42 -8.40 16.70
C PRO A 433 -38.28 -6.89 16.86
N PHE A 434 -38.79 -6.31 17.95
CA PHE A 434 -38.70 -4.86 18.20
C PHE A 434 -37.26 -4.36 18.34
N LEU A 435 -36.31 -5.24 18.70
CA LEU A 435 -34.90 -4.89 18.82
C LEU A 435 -34.31 -4.44 17.47
N LEU A 436 -34.90 -4.88 16.35
CA LEU A 436 -34.45 -4.49 15.02
C LEU A 436 -34.83 -3.05 14.66
N ALA A 437 -35.72 -2.39 15.40
CA ALA A 437 -36.07 -0.99 15.17
C ALA A 437 -34.84 -0.05 15.28
N ARG A 438 -33.82 -0.44 16.05
CA ARG A 438 -32.59 0.33 16.24
C ARG A 438 -31.70 0.41 14.99
N LEU A 439 -31.91 -0.47 14.00
CA LEU A 439 -31.17 -0.45 12.74
C LEU A 439 -31.51 0.78 11.89
N GLY A 440 -32.65 1.41 12.16
CA GLY A 440 -33.18 2.45 11.30
C GLY A 440 -33.63 1.88 9.95
N ARG A 441 -33.61 2.74 8.94
CA ARG A 441 -33.96 2.34 7.56
C ARG A 441 -32.78 1.60 6.93
N PHE A 442 -33.02 0.40 6.42
CA PHE A 442 -32.09 -0.25 5.51
C PHE A 442 -32.21 0.37 4.11
N ASP A 443 -31.08 0.81 3.58
CA ASP A 443 -30.93 1.25 2.19
C ASP A 443 -29.93 0.33 1.47
N LEU A 444 -30.31 -0.11 0.28
CA LEU A 444 -29.50 -0.96 -0.58
C LEU A 444 -28.46 -0.16 -1.37
N ASP A 445 -28.53 1.18 -1.33
CA ASP A 445 -27.44 2.02 -1.80
C ASP A 445 -26.24 1.92 -0.82
N PRO A 446 -25.10 1.37 -1.25
CA PRO A 446 -23.90 1.30 -0.41
C PRO A 446 -23.36 2.69 -0.08
N GLY A 447 -23.64 3.71 -0.90
CA GLY A 447 -23.26 5.11 -0.64
C GLY A 447 -24.21 5.87 0.30
N ALA A 448 -25.23 5.21 0.85
CA ALA A 448 -26.14 5.83 1.81
C ALA A 448 -25.62 5.67 3.25
N SER A 449 -25.53 6.78 3.97
CA SER A 449 -25.20 6.79 5.40
C SER A 449 -26.22 6.02 6.24
N ASP A 450 -25.71 5.28 7.21
CA ASP A 450 -26.50 4.49 8.14
C ASP A 450 -26.77 5.27 9.44
N ALA A 451 -28.05 5.36 9.85
CA ALA A 451 -28.43 6.06 11.08
C ALA A 451 -28.39 5.17 12.33
N GLY A 452 -28.65 3.87 12.18
CA GLY A 452 -28.86 2.93 13.29
C GLY A 452 -27.60 2.23 13.81
N GLU A 453 -27.85 1.27 14.71
CA GLU A 453 -26.84 0.39 15.32
C GLU A 453 -26.83 -0.99 14.65
N TRP A 454 -25.88 -1.23 13.75
CA TRP A 454 -25.81 -2.45 12.92
C TRP A 454 -25.15 -3.65 13.61
N TRP A 455 -25.47 -3.75 14.90
CA TRP A 455 -25.10 -4.70 15.94
C TRP A 455 -26.07 -5.80 16.32
N LEU A 456 -25.68 -6.78 17.14
CA LEU A 456 -26.57 -7.39 18.15
C LEU A 456 -25.82 -7.57 19.48
N ALA A 457 -26.39 -7.12 20.60
CA ALA A 457 -25.84 -7.48 21.91
C ALA A 457 -26.17 -8.94 22.19
N LYS A 458 -25.17 -9.76 22.54
CA LYS A 458 -25.35 -11.19 22.83
C LYS A 458 -26.48 -11.44 23.84
N ALA A 459 -26.55 -10.61 24.88
CA ALA A 459 -27.57 -10.68 25.93
C ALA A 459 -29.01 -10.56 25.39
N ASP A 460 -29.22 -9.81 24.32
CA ASP A 460 -30.53 -9.54 23.70
C ASP A 460 -30.91 -10.57 22.64
N THR A 461 -30.07 -11.58 22.43
CA THR A 461 -30.29 -12.65 21.46
C THR A 461 -30.61 -13.98 22.12
N VAL A 462 -31.16 -14.89 21.32
CA VAL A 462 -31.30 -16.32 21.61
C VAL A 462 -30.75 -17.13 20.43
N PRO A 463 -30.28 -18.37 20.66
CA PRO A 463 -29.88 -19.24 19.57
C PRO A 463 -30.99 -19.37 18.52
N TYR A 464 -30.60 -19.47 17.26
CA TYR A 464 -31.53 -19.67 16.16
C TYR A 464 -32.42 -20.90 16.39
N GLY A 465 -33.71 -20.75 16.09
CA GLY A 465 -34.67 -21.84 16.11
C GLY A 465 -35.80 -21.57 15.13
N GLU A 466 -36.22 -22.58 14.36
CA GLU A 466 -37.24 -22.47 13.31
C GLU A 466 -38.56 -21.84 13.79
N PRO A 467 -39.10 -22.15 15.00
CA PRO A 467 -40.33 -21.53 15.46
C PRO A 467 -40.21 -20.02 15.73
N LEU A 468 -39.01 -19.55 16.09
CA LEU A 468 -38.74 -18.12 16.28
C LEU A 468 -38.45 -17.46 14.94
N ASP A 469 -37.69 -18.11 14.07
CA ASP A 469 -37.42 -17.64 12.72
C ASP A 469 -38.72 -17.37 11.96
N ALA A 470 -39.70 -18.27 12.04
CA ALA A 470 -41.01 -18.12 11.39
C ALA A 470 -41.78 -16.84 11.76
N ARG A 471 -41.40 -16.16 12.86
CA ARG A 471 -41.99 -14.87 13.26
C ARG A 471 -41.42 -13.67 12.51
N TYR A 472 -40.26 -13.84 11.88
CA TYR A 472 -39.63 -12.82 11.06
C TYR A 472 -40.15 -12.92 9.62
N PRO A 473 -40.79 -11.87 9.08
CA PRO A 473 -41.29 -11.86 7.71
C PRO A 473 -40.15 -11.88 6.68
N ILE A 474 -40.46 -12.31 5.46
CA ILE A 474 -39.57 -12.13 4.31
C ILE A 474 -39.25 -10.63 4.14
N GLY A 475 -38.00 -10.32 3.81
CA GLY A 475 -37.45 -8.98 3.77
C GLY A 475 -36.90 -8.48 5.11
N THR A 476 -37.01 -9.27 6.20
CA THR A 476 -36.35 -8.92 7.47
C THR A 476 -34.84 -8.82 7.26
N VAL A 477 -34.26 -7.74 7.78
CA VAL A 477 -32.82 -7.52 7.81
C VAL A 477 -32.30 -7.74 9.23
N LEU A 478 -31.20 -8.46 9.35
CA LEU A 478 -30.57 -8.82 10.61
C LEU A 478 -29.06 -8.50 10.54
N PRO A 479 -28.46 -7.91 11.58
CA PRO A 479 -27.02 -7.72 11.63
C PRO A 479 -26.26 -9.04 11.57
N SER A 480 -25.13 -9.01 10.85
CA SER A 480 -24.22 -10.15 10.75
C SER A 480 -23.22 -10.22 11.92
N VAL A 481 -23.27 -9.31 12.88
CA VAL A 481 -22.34 -9.22 14.00
C VAL A 481 -23.09 -9.32 15.32
N VAL A 482 -22.62 -10.19 16.21
CA VAL A 482 -23.06 -10.27 17.61
C VAL A 482 -21.89 -9.91 18.52
N VAL A 483 -22.10 -8.98 19.43
CA VAL A 483 -21.11 -8.48 20.39
C VAL A 483 -21.39 -9.06 21.77
N GLU A 484 -20.40 -9.73 22.35
CA GLU A 484 -20.48 -10.31 23.70
C GLU A 484 -20.12 -9.29 24.78
N GLY A 485 -19.11 -8.47 24.52
CA GLY A 485 -18.61 -7.44 25.44
C GLY A 485 -17.14 -7.10 25.16
N PRO A 486 -16.52 -6.15 25.87
CA PRO A 486 -15.15 -5.73 25.60
C PRO A 486 -14.15 -6.89 25.67
N PHE A 487 -13.14 -6.84 24.80
CA PHE A 487 -11.98 -7.72 24.88
C PHE A 487 -11.34 -7.65 26.27
N GLN A 488 -10.89 -8.81 26.75
CA GLN A 488 -10.22 -8.96 28.05
C GLN A 488 -8.80 -9.51 27.84
N GLY A 489 -7.92 -9.20 28.79
CA GLY A 489 -6.51 -9.56 28.69
C GLY A 489 -5.75 -8.60 27.79
N ASP A 490 -4.66 -9.10 27.22
CA ASP A 490 -3.71 -8.34 26.38
C ASP A 490 -4.42 -7.69 25.19
N ARG A 491 -5.24 -8.50 24.49
CA ARG A 491 -6.07 -8.06 23.35
C ARG A 491 -7.00 -6.86 23.64
N GLY A 492 -7.27 -6.56 24.91
CA GLY A 492 -8.16 -5.50 25.36
C GLY A 492 -7.49 -4.23 25.88
N ASP A 493 -6.17 -4.10 25.73
CA ASP A 493 -5.39 -2.99 26.31
C ASP A 493 -5.67 -1.64 25.64
N VAL A 494 -6.08 -1.64 24.36
CA VAL A 494 -6.39 -0.41 23.61
C VAL A 494 -7.86 -0.02 23.77
N ARG A 495 -8.09 1.03 24.56
CA ARG A 495 -9.41 1.68 24.66
C ARG A 495 -9.61 2.62 23.50
N ALA A 496 -10.78 2.60 22.87
CA ALA A 496 -11.08 3.52 21.79
C ALA A 496 -12.57 3.78 21.65
N LEU A 497 -12.96 5.01 21.26
CA LEU A 497 -14.33 5.32 20.88
C LEU A 497 -14.36 6.33 19.73
N GLY A 498 -15.14 5.99 18.71
CA GLY A 498 -15.31 6.75 17.49
C GLY A 498 -16.73 7.27 17.33
N ARG A 499 -16.86 8.52 16.89
CA ARG A 499 -18.11 9.17 16.54
C ARG A 499 -18.05 9.74 15.14
N TRP A 500 -19.11 9.49 14.39
CA TRP A 500 -19.31 10.14 13.10
C TRP A 500 -20.23 11.33 13.26
N HIS A 501 -19.82 12.48 12.74
CA HIS A 501 -20.63 13.70 12.72
C HIS A 501 -20.18 14.60 11.58
N ASP A 502 -21.15 15.20 10.86
CA ASP A 502 -20.91 16.15 9.77
C ASP A 502 -19.90 15.66 8.71
N GLY A 503 -20.03 14.41 8.28
CA GLY A 503 -19.18 13.83 7.23
C GLY A 503 -17.75 13.56 7.68
N ARG A 504 -17.53 13.30 8.98
CA ARG A 504 -16.22 13.03 9.56
C ARG A 504 -16.32 12.01 10.67
N TRP A 505 -15.30 11.16 10.76
CA TRP A 505 -15.04 10.36 11.95
C TRP A 505 -14.08 11.10 12.88
N ARG A 506 -14.41 11.09 14.17
CA ARG A 506 -13.53 11.47 15.29
C ARG A 506 -13.35 10.27 16.18
N LEU A 507 -12.12 9.83 16.34
CA LEU A 507 -11.77 8.64 17.09
C LEU A 507 -10.71 8.99 18.11
N GLU A 508 -10.97 8.64 19.36
CA GLU A 508 -9.96 8.70 20.41
C GLU A 508 -9.51 7.29 20.75
N ALA A 509 -8.23 7.13 21.06
CA ALA A 509 -7.67 5.88 21.55
C ALA A 509 -6.69 6.12 22.70
N SER A 510 -6.55 5.17 23.61
CA SER A 510 -5.53 5.19 24.66
C SER A 510 -4.97 3.81 24.93
N ARG A 511 -3.66 3.76 25.20
CA ARG A 511 -2.93 2.56 25.65
C ARG A 511 -1.81 2.98 26.59
N ARG A 512 -1.40 2.10 27.50
CA ARG A 512 -0.20 2.33 28.32
C ARG A 512 1.02 2.57 27.43
N LEU A 513 1.92 3.46 27.85
CA LEU A 513 3.20 3.69 27.15
C LEU A 513 4.00 2.39 27.03
N LYS A 514 3.94 1.53 28.06
CA LYS A 514 4.52 0.18 28.09
C LYS A 514 3.50 -0.79 28.69
N THR A 515 3.07 -1.77 27.93
CA THR A 515 2.14 -2.84 28.37
C THR A 515 2.90 -3.98 29.04
N GLY A 516 4.06 -4.33 28.49
CA GLY A 516 4.86 -5.47 28.91
C GLY A 516 4.58 -6.75 28.10
N SER A 517 3.65 -6.68 27.14
CA SER A 517 3.45 -7.76 26.16
C SER A 517 4.65 -7.91 25.22
N GLU A 518 4.86 -9.13 24.73
CA GLU A 518 5.83 -9.40 23.67
C GLU A 518 5.32 -9.06 22.27
N PHE A 519 4.00 -8.86 22.14
CA PHE A 519 3.31 -8.52 20.88
C PHE A 519 3.13 -7.00 20.71
N ASP A 520 3.23 -6.24 21.79
CA ASP A 520 3.21 -4.79 21.79
C ASP A 520 4.58 -4.14 21.55
N LEU A 521 4.58 -2.99 20.88
CA LEU A 521 5.70 -2.07 20.92
C LEU A 521 5.49 -0.97 21.96
N PRO A 522 6.56 -0.51 22.66
CA PRO A 522 6.43 0.66 23.54
C PRO A 522 6.09 1.90 22.71
N ILE A 523 5.23 2.78 23.24
CA ILE A 523 5.01 4.11 22.67
C ILE A 523 6.15 4.99 23.17
N ALA A 524 7.16 5.18 22.33
CA ALA A 524 8.41 5.84 22.70
C ALA A 524 9.01 6.60 21.51
N THR A 525 9.90 7.54 21.80
CA THR A 525 10.62 8.31 20.78
C THR A 525 11.35 7.40 19.79
N GLY A 526 11.16 7.66 18.49
CA GLY A 526 11.77 6.89 17.40
C GLY A 526 10.96 5.68 16.92
N ILE A 527 9.83 5.36 17.56
CA ILE A 527 8.86 4.41 17.01
C ILE A 527 8.07 5.09 15.89
N HIS A 528 7.71 4.32 14.87
CA HIS A 528 7.02 4.78 13.69
C HIS A 528 5.54 4.40 13.78
N LEU A 529 4.65 5.37 13.57
CA LEU A 529 3.21 5.21 13.58
C LEU A 529 2.65 5.34 12.16
N TRP A 530 1.85 4.36 11.77
CA TRP A 530 1.11 4.32 10.51
C TRP A 530 -0.38 4.37 10.79
N VAL A 531 -1.14 4.84 9.81
CA VAL A 531 -2.60 4.94 9.86
C VAL A 531 -3.18 4.58 8.49
N ALA A 532 -4.32 3.91 8.49
CA ALA A 532 -5.05 3.53 7.28
C ALA A 532 -6.55 3.62 7.53
N ALA A 533 -7.26 4.36 6.67
CA ALA A 533 -8.71 4.53 6.75
C ALA A 533 -9.41 3.62 5.73
N PHE A 534 -10.57 3.10 6.10
CA PHE A 534 -11.41 2.23 5.27
C PHE A 534 -12.79 2.87 5.17
N ASP A 535 -13.23 3.15 3.96
CA ASP A 535 -14.58 3.64 3.65
C ASP A 535 -15.39 2.49 3.07
N HIS A 536 -16.24 1.89 3.91
CA HIS A 536 -16.98 0.64 3.65
C HIS A 536 -16.24 -0.43 2.84
N SER A 537 -14.93 -0.60 3.10
CA SER A 537 -14.07 -1.56 2.41
C SER A 537 -13.51 -2.60 3.36
N GLN A 538 -13.47 -3.87 2.93
CA GLN A 538 -12.96 -4.96 3.75
C GLN A 538 -11.44 -4.96 3.84
N THR A 539 -10.75 -4.72 2.71
CA THR A 539 -9.28 -4.76 2.65
C THR A 539 -8.65 -3.55 1.96
N ARG A 540 -9.39 -2.78 1.17
CA ARG A 540 -8.85 -1.71 0.30
C ARG A 540 -8.78 -0.37 1.03
N HIS A 541 -8.07 -0.35 2.14
CA HIS A 541 -7.79 0.87 2.87
C HIS A 541 -6.93 1.86 2.10
N SER A 542 -6.96 3.12 2.54
CA SER A 542 -5.96 4.09 2.18
C SER A 542 -4.59 3.74 2.77
N GLN A 543 -3.54 4.24 2.14
CA GLN A 543 -2.16 3.99 2.54
C GLN A 543 -1.28 5.22 2.30
N HIS A 544 -0.13 5.25 2.95
CA HIS A 544 0.91 6.27 2.75
C HIS A 544 2.28 5.60 2.77
N LEU A 545 3.30 6.27 2.22
CA LEU A 545 4.65 5.72 2.08
C LEU A 545 5.55 5.99 3.29
N HIS A 546 5.25 7.03 4.07
CA HIS A 546 6.11 7.52 5.15
C HIS A 546 5.38 7.57 6.48
N PRO A 547 5.92 6.93 7.53
CA PRO A 547 5.28 6.97 8.83
C PRO A 547 5.43 8.31 9.55
N LEU A 548 4.64 8.49 10.61
CA LEU A 548 4.93 9.47 11.64
C LEU A 548 6.00 8.91 12.58
N ARG A 549 7.09 9.65 12.79
CA ARG A 549 8.08 9.33 13.83
C ARG A 549 7.62 9.93 15.16
N LEU A 550 7.37 9.08 16.16
CA LEU A 550 6.96 9.55 17.48
C LEU A 550 8.11 10.30 18.17
N ALA A 551 7.78 11.42 18.81
CA ALA A 551 8.65 12.15 19.72
C ALA A 551 7.92 12.35 21.06
N VAL A 552 8.20 11.46 22.01
CA VAL A 552 7.55 11.45 23.33
C VAL A 552 8.32 12.37 24.27
N GLU A 553 7.60 13.31 24.88
CA GLU A 553 8.14 14.21 25.91
C GLU A 553 8.43 13.43 27.22
N GLU A 554 9.45 13.87 27.96
CA GLU A 554 9.88 13.16 29.19
C GLU A 554 9.03 13.48 30.44
#